data_AF-A0A4Q1KTH0-F1
#
_entry.id   AF-A0A4Q1KTH0-F1
#
_cell.length_a   1.000
_cell.length_b   1.000
_cell.length_c   1.000
_cell.angle_alpha   90.00
_cell.angle_beta   90.00
_cell.angle_gamma   90.00
#
_symmetry.space_group_name_H-M   'P 1'
#
loop_
_entity.id
_entity.type
_entity.pdbx_description
1 polymer ?
#
loop_
_entity_poly.entity_id
_entity_poly.type
_entity_poly.pdbx_seq_one_letter_code
_entity_poly.pdbx_strand_id
1 'polypeptide(L)'
;MSPFSDPRHGSADDVTPLTAAGAPYPADHYPARAVIDLGAIRSNVEALASRAGTAQVMAVVKADAYGHGLLPSARAALAGGATWLGTAQVSEALALRAAGIGPDQARILTWLYAPGAPLRALVEAEIDVSVASLWAVEEVADAARAAGRPARVHLKIDTGLGRNGIMPDQLPAALDAALRAESEGVLSVVGIWSHFAFADEPEHPTVLHQVEVFDEAVRTAEGAGARFEVRHLANSAATLTNPGVHYDLVRPGLAVYGLSPVPQLGTPDDFGLIPAMTLEAELATVKRVPEGQGVSYAHAYTTSQATVLGVVPLGYADGIPRHASGALPEQPGGPVLVGGPVDEAGGIDGTGRVLHVAGRVCMDQFVLDLGPYAAEQAGDVVTLFGPGAGLARGGAPTAEDWALAAGTISYEITTRLGARVPRVYRGGGASGPTAEPTTGGDATLGGPAPARADRAQDHTLRDRTHDDQEWLS
;
A
#
# COMPACT_ATOMS: atom_id res chain seq x y z
N MET A 1 41.78 47.00 11.29
CA MET A 1 40.67 47.00 12.25
C MET A 1 39.77 45.83 11.92
N SER A 2 39.81 44.78 12.73
CA SER A 2 38.74 43.79 12.89
C SER A 2 37.91 44.22 14.12
N PRO A 3 36.64 43.80 14.31
CA PRO A 3 36.34 42.42 14.73
C PRO A 3 35.10 41.76 14.08
N PHE A 4 35.22 40.44 13.86
CA PHE A 4 34.30 39.31 14.20
C PHE A 4 32.77 39.56 14.21
N SER A 5 31.90 38.69 13.66
CA SER A 5 31.67 37.31 14.14
C SER A 5 30.79 36.48 13.17
N ASP A 6 31.09 35.19 13.04
CA ASP A 6 30.19 34.08 12.63
C ASP A 6 29.83 33.28 13.92
N PRO A 7 28.68 32.57 14.06
CA PRO A 7 28.63 31.14 13.69
C PRO A 7 27.25 30.53 13.25
N ARG A 8 27.32 29.69 12.20
CA ARG A 8 26.92 28.24 12.11
C ARG A 8 25.47 27.72 11.97
N HIS A 9 25.36 26.82 10.97
CA HIS A 9 24.74 25.47 10.91
C HIS A 9 23.26 25.26 10.53
N GLY A 10 23.10 24.37 9.52
CA GLY A 10 21.91 23.58 9.22
C GLY A 10 22.18 22.74 7.97
N SER A 11 22.53 21.47 8.16
CA SER A 11 22.81 20.48 7.10
C SER A 11 21.55 20.21 6.27
N ALA A 12 21.69 20.28 4.95
CA ALA A 12 20.71 19.72 4.02
C ALA A 12 20.93 18.20 4.01
N ASP A 13 20.08 17.47 4.73
CA ASP A 13 19.98 16.03 4.58
C ASP A 13 19.27 15.70 3.26
N ASP A 14 19.92 14.82 2.52
CA ASP A 14 19.69 14.46 1.13
C ASP A 14 18.36 13.70 0.98
N VAL A 15 17.35 14.35 0.40
CA VAL A 15 16.08 13.73 0.00
C VAL A 15 16.27 13.15 -1.39
N THR A 16 16.56 11.85 -1.51
CA THR A 16 16.60 11.18 -2.81
C THR A 16 15.19 10.70 -3.19
N PRO A 17 14.55 11.24 -4.24
CA PRO A 17 13.28 10.72 -4.72
C PRO A 17 13.52 9.38 -5.44
N LEU A 18 12.91 8.30 -4.96
CA LEU A 18 12.76 7.08 -5.77
C LEU A 18 11.68 7.35 -6.82
N THR A 19 12.08 7.87 -7.98
CA THR A 19 11.14 8.07 -9.10
C THR A 19 10.70 6.72 -9.67
N ALA A 20 9.40 6.50 -9.74
CA ALA A 20 8.82 5.46 -10.59
C ALA A 20 9.36 5.64 -12.02
N ALA A 21 9.89 4.56 -12.61
CA ALA A 21 10.46 4.60 -13.95
C ALA A 21 9.42 5.08 -14.97
N GLY A 22 9.61 6.29 -15.53
CA GLY A 22 8.91 6.75 -16.74
C GLY A 22 8.15 8.09 -16.71
N ALA A 23 8.22 8.91 -15.65
CA ALA A 23 7.56 10.23 -15.68
C ALA A 23 8.47 11.31 -16.33
N PRO A 24 8.03 12.02 -17.39
CA PRO A 24 8.84 13.00 -18.12
C PRO A 24 8.97 14.38 -17.43
N TYR A 25 8.55 14.51 -16.17
CA TYR A 25 8.68 15.73 -15.38
C TYR A 25 9.36 15.40 -14.05
N PRO A 26 10.24 16.29 -13.53
CA PRO A 26 10.77 16.08 -12.20
C PRO A 26 9.60 16.13 -11.20
N ALA A 27 9.55 15.13 -10.31
CA ALA A 27 8.46 14.92 -9.36
C ALA A 27 8.31 16.06 -8.33
N ASP A 28 9.26 17.00 -8.34
CA ASP A 28 9.37 18.18 -7.49
C ASP A 28 8.40 19.32 -7.86
N HIS A 29 7.67 19.23 -8.97
CA HIS A 29 6.71 20.27 -9.39
C HIS A 29 5.24 19.85 -9.39
N TYR A 30 4.89 18.68 -8.83
CA TYR A 30 3.47 18.34 -8.64
C TYR A 30 2.91 19.14 -7.45
N PRO A 31 1.80 19.89 -7.57
CA PRO A 31 1.30 20.80 -6.53
C PRO A 31 0.56 20.05 -5.39
N ALA A 32 0.92 18.80 -5.16
CA ALA A 32 0.41 17.94 -4.11
C ALA A 32 1.39 16.80 -3.82
N ARG A 33 1.33 16.23 -2.61
CA ARG A 33 2.13 15.08 -2.23
C ARG A 33 1.44 14.23 -1.17
N ALA A 34 1.77 12.94 -1.17
CA ALA A 34 1.49 12.06 -0.04
C ALA A 34 2.77 11.87 0.77
N VAL A 35 2.80 12.45 1.96
CA VAL A 35 3.91 12.26 2.90
C VAL A 35 3.69 10.96 3.66
N ILE A 36 4.64 10.04 3.55
CA ILE A 36 4.61 8.70 4.14
C ILE A 36 5.62 8.62 5.28
N ASP A 37 5.12 8.39 6.48
CA ASP A 37 5.91 8.21 7.69
C ASP A 37 6.31 6.75 7.87
N LEU A 38 7.58 6.44 7.54
CA LEU A 38 8.13 5.09 7.71
C LEU A 38 8.34 4.73 9.19
N GLY A 39 8.51 5.73 10.05
CA GLY A 39 8.57 5.54 11.50
C GLY A 39 7.23 5.05 12.04
N ALA A 40 6.12 5.65 11.59
CA ALA A 40 4.78 5.20 11.93
C ALA A 40 4.51 3.76 11.48
N ILE A 41 4.87 3.40 10.24
CA ILE A 41 4.72 2.01 9.75
C ILE A 41 5.49 1.03 10.64
N ARG A 42 6.75 1.37 10.99
CA ARG A 42 7.57 0.55 11.89
C ARG A 42 6.87 0.36 13.25
N SER A 43 6.47 1.45 13.89
CA SER A 43 5.82 1.41 15.21
C SER A 43 4.47 0.70 15.20
N ASN A 44 3.70 0.82 14.12
CA ASN A 44 2.45 0.07 13.94
C ASN A 44 2.71 -1.44 13.89
N VAL A 45 3.74 -1.88 13.16
CA VAL A 45 4.11 -3.30 13.11
C VAL A 45 4.62 -3.79 14.46
N GLU A 46 5.39 -2.99 15.19
CA GLU A 46 5.82 -3.32 16.56
C GLU A 46 4.60 -3.52 17.49
N ALA A 47 3.62 -2.62 17.44
CA ALA A 47 2.38 -2.74 18.20
C ALA A 47 1.57 -3.99 17.80
N LEU A 48 1.49 -4.28 16.50
CA LEU A 48 0.81 -5.47 15.98
C LEU A 48 1.53 -6.77 16.37
N ALA A 49 2.86 -6.79 16.36
CA ALA A 49 3.65 -7.93 16.80
C ALA A 49 3.45 -8.18 18.30
N SER A 50 3.44 -7.12 19.12
CA SER A 50 3.11 -7.24 20.54
C SER A 50 1.72 -7.81 20.78
N ARG A 51 0.72 -7.45 19.94
CA ARG A 51 -0.65 -7.97 20.04
C ARG A 51 -0.79 -9.39 19.52
N ALA A 52 -0.01 -9.79 18.52
CA ALA A 52 0.01 -11.14 17.96
C ALA A 52 0.57 -12.19 18.92
N GLY A 53 1.24 -11.76 20.00
CA GLY A 53 1.78 -12.63 21.03
C GLY A 53 2.88 -13.54 20.47
N THR A 54 2.60 -14.84 20.37
CA THR A 54 3.55 -15.81 19.82
C THR A 54 3.43 -15.99 18.31
N ALA A 55 2.36 -15.49 17.69
CA ALA A 55 2.18 -15.58 16.25
C ALA A 55 3.15 -14.64 15.53
N GLN A 56 3.68 -15.10 14.40
CA GLN A 56 4.46 -14.26 13.50
C GLN A 56 3.56 -13.18 12.85
N VAL A 57 4.17 -12.13 12.30
CA VAL A 57 3.44 -11.07 11.58
C VAL A 57 3.79 -11.10 10.09
N MET A 58 2.76 -11.25 9.26
CA MET A 58 2.81 -10.99 7.82
C MET A 58 2.27 -9.58 7.55
N ALA A 59 3.16 -8.64 7.27
CA ALA A 59 2.75 -7.33 6.80
C ALA A 59 2.24 -7.42 5.36
N VAL A 60 0.96 -7.12 5.15
CA VAL A 60 0.34 -7.20 3.82
C VAL A 60 0.57 -5.89 3.07
N VAL A 61 1.42 -5.94 2.04
CA VAL A 61 1.91 -4.78 1.27
C VAL A 61 1.39 -4.75 -0.18
N LYS A 62 0.32 -5.49 -0.47
CA LYS A 62 -0.35 -5.48 -1.78
C LYS A 62 -0.85 -4.07 -2.17
N ALA A 63 -1.16 -3.91 -3.46
CA ALA A 63 -1.67 -2.68 -4.05
C ALA A 63 -0.77 -1.48 -3.73
N ASP A 64 0.53 -1.65 -4.02
CA ASP A 64 1.57 -0.66 -3.72
C ASP A 64 1.57 -0.23 -2.25
N ALA A 65 1.54 -1.21 -1.34
CA ALA A 65 1.42 -0.98 0.09
C ALA A 65 0.20 -0.12 0.46
N TYR A 66 -0.98 -0.45 -0.07
CA TYR A 66 -2.22 0.33 0.14
C TYR A 66 -2.02 1.80 -0.26
N GLY A 67 -1.28 2.05 -1.34
CA GLY A 67 -0.95 3.38 -1.84
C GLY A 67 0.20 4.11 -1.13
N HIS A 68 0.86 3.48 -0.15
CA HIS A 68 1.99 4.08 0.59
C HIS A 68 3.34 3.85 -0.09
N GLY A 69 3.42 2.94 -1.08
CA GLY A 69 4.63 2.58 -1.80
C GLY A 69 5.23 1.25 -1.35
N LEU A 70 5.27 0.29 -2.26
CA LEU A 70 5.59 -1.11 -2.02
C LEU A 70 6.91 -1.30 -1.24
N LEU A 71 8.01 -0.81 -1.80
CA LEU A 71 9.35 -1.10 -1.28
C LEU A 71 9.67 -0.37 0.04
N PRO A 72 9.46 0.96 0.16
CA PRO A 72 9.76 1.67 1.40
C PRO A 72 8.91 1.14 2.57
N SER A 73 7.61 0.90 2.35
CA SER A 73 6.72 0.34 3.38
C SER A 73 7.08 -1.09 3.75
N ALA A 74 7.44 -1.95 2.79
CA ALA A 74 7.90 -3.31 3.09
C ALA A 74 9.15 -3.29 3.99
N ARG A 75 10.14 -2.45 3.68
CA ARG A 75 11.36 -2.32 4.50
C ARG A 75 11.05 -1.79 5.90
N ALA A 76 10.18 -0.79 6.01
CA ALA A 76 9.74 -0.25 7.31
C ALA A 76 9.00 -1.31 8.14
N ALA A 77 8.13 -2.10 7.51
CA ALA A 77 7.43 -3.18 8.18
C ALA A 77 8.36 -4.27 8.70
N LEU A 78 9.37 -4.68 7.91
CA LEU A 78 10.40 -5.62 8.36
C LEU A 78 11.22 -5.05 9.53
N ALA A 79 11.56 -3.75 9.47
CA ALA A 79 12.24 -3.07 10.57
C ALA A 79 11.38 -3.02 11.86
N GLY A 80 10.05 -3.09 11.74
CA GLY A 80 9.11 -3.17 12.87
C GLY A 80 8.87 -4.59 13.39
N GLY A 81 9.55 -5.60 12.83
CA GLY A 81 9.49 -6.98 13.30
C GLY A 81 8.57 -7.92 12.50
N ALA A 82 8.02 -7.49 11.36
CA ALA A 82 7.39 -8.43 10.45
C ALA A 82 8.42 -9.44 9.93
N THR A 83 8.09 -10.73 9.98
CA THR A 83 8.93 -11.83 9.45
C THR A 83 8.41 -12.35 8.10
N TRP A 84 7.20 -11.94 7.73
CA TRP A 84 6.56 -12.25 6.46
C TRP A 84 6.07 -10.98 5.76
N LEU A 85 6.03 -11.02 4.43
CA LEU A 85 5.34 -10.05 3.59
C LEU A 85 4.26 -10.74 2.77
N GLY A 86 3.11 -10.09 2.62
CA GLY A 86 1.99 -10.58 1.82
C GLY A 86 1.69 -9.68 0.64
N THR A 87 1.62 -10.25 -0.56
CA THR A 87 1.23 -9.54 -1.80
C THR A 87 0.07 -10.22 -2.48
N ALA A 88 -0.72 -9.49 -3.26
CA ALA A 88 -1.80 -10.11 -4.01
C ALA A 88 -1.27 -10.66 -5.34
N GLN A 89 -0.57 -9.81 -6.08
CA GLN A 89 -0.18 -10.10 -7.46
C GLN A 89 1.24 -10.68 -7.53
N VAL A 90 1.46 -11.53 -8.53
CA VAL A 90 2.76 -12.14 -8.85
C VAL A 90 3.85 -11.08 -9.04
N SER A 91 3.53 -10.00 -9.76
CA SER A 91 4.48 -8.91 -10.05
C SER A 91 4.95 -8.18 -8.80
N GLU A 92 4.10 -8.01 -7.79
CA GLU A 92 4.45 -7.36 -6.53
C GLU A 92 5.45 -8.20 -5.75
N ALA A 93 5.20 -9.51 -5.66
CA ALA A 93 6.09 -10.45 -4.97
C ALA A 93 7.48 -10.50 -5.63
N LEU A 94 7.51 -10.57 -6.97
CA LEU A 94 8.74 -10.56 -7.74
C LEU A 94 9.48 -9.21 -7.60
N ALA A 95 8.77 -8.09 -7.56
CA ALA A 95 9.37 -6.78 -7.34
C ALA A 95 10.06 -6.67 -5.98
N LEU A 96 9.47 -7.24 -4.92
CA LEU A 96 10.10 -7.29 -3.59
C LEU A 96 11.41 -8.10 -3.61
N ARG A 97 11.43 -9.27 -4.27
CA ARG A 97 12.65 -10.07 -4.44
C ARG A 97 13.70 -9.35 -5.28
N ALA A 98 13.30 -8.77 -6.41
CA ALA A 98 14.20 -8.01 -7.28
C ALA A 98 14.80 -6.77 -6.58
N ALA A 99 14.09 -6.20 -5.61
CA ALA A 99 14.56 -5.10 -4.77
C ALA A 99 15.47 -5.52 -3.59
N GLY A 100 15.88 -6.79 -3.56
CA GLY A 100 16.87 -7.32 -2.62
C GLY A 100 16.30 -7.78 -1.29
N ILE A 101 14.98 -7.95 -1.14
CA ILE A 101 14.39 -8.57 0.06
C ILE A 101 14.61 -10.09 -0.03
N GLY A 102 15.70 -10.56 0.57
CA GLY A 102 16.12 -11.95 0.51
C GLY A 102 15.23 -12.90 1.32
N PRO A 103 15.27 -14.23 1.06
CA PRO A 103 14.57 -15.24 1.85
C PRO A 103 15.02 -15.32 3.31
N ASP A 104 16.24 -14.87 3.61
CA ASP A 104 16.83 -14.73 4.93
C ASP A 104 16.27 -13.53 5.72
N GLN A 105 15.78 -12.52 5.01
CA GLN A 105 15.14 -11.34 5.62
C GLN A 105 13.65 -11.55 5.86
N ALA A 106 12.94 -12.12 4.88
CA ALA A 106 11.51 -12.35 5.00
C ALA A 106 11.00 -13.45 4.06
N ARG A 107 10.01 -14.19 4.55
CA ARG A 107 9.13 -14.99 3.69
C ARG A 107 8.16 -14.09 2.95
N ILE A 108 7.83 -14.44 1.71
CA ILE A 108 6.87 -13.70 0.90
C ILE A 108 5.80 -14.68 0.44
N LEU A 109 4.53 -14.37 0.72
CA LEU A 109 3.38 -15.10 0.18
C LEU A 109 2.70 -14.26 -0.91
N THR A 110 2.37 -14.90 -2.04
CA THR A 110 1.49 -14.34 -3.06
C THR A 110 0.31 -15.27 -3.34
N TRP A 111 -0.87 -14.73 -3.66
CA TRP A 111 -2.10 -15.53 -3.65
C TRP A 111 -3.12 -15.27 -4.75
N LEU A 112 -2.89 -14.32 -5.66
CA LEU A 112 -3.82 -14.03 -6.75
C LEU A 112 -3.12 -14.16 -8.09
N TYR A 113 -3.51 -15.21 -8.82
CA TYR A 113 -3.06 -15.52 -10.17
C TYR A 113 -4.11 -16.38 -10.86
N ALA A 114 -3.95 -16.55 -12.18
CA ALA A 114 -4.82 -17.35 -13.03
C ALA A 114 -3.98 -18.39 -13.79
N PRO A 115 -4.60 -19.40 -14.43
CA PRO A 115 -3.89 -20.40 -15.23
C PRO A 115 -2.91 -19.75 -16.22
N GLY A 116 -1.70 -20.30 -16.32
CA GLY A 116 -0.64 -19.78 -17.19
C GLY A 116 0.13 -18.58 -16.62
N ALA A 117 -0.07 -18.23 -15.35
CA ALA A 117 0.79 -17.27 -14.67
C ALA A 117 2.26 -17.74 -14.65
N PRO A 118 3.24 -16.82 -14.52
CA PRO A 118 4.67 -17.17 -14.54
C PRO A 118 5.12 -17.78 -13.20
N LEU A 119 4.50 -18.88 -12.77
CA LEU A 119 4.74 -19.55 -11.50
C LEU A 119 6.18 -20.03 -11.33
N ARG A 120 6.85 -20.38 -12.43
CA ARG A 120 8.28 -20.74 -12.43
C ARG A 120 9.13 -19.62 -11.84
N ALA A 121 8.86 -18.36 -12.19
CA ALA A 121 9.60 -17.22 -11.68
C ALA A 121 9.40 -17.04 -10.17
N LEU A 122 8.20 -17.33 -9.65
CA LEU A 122 7.94 -17.31 -8.20
C LEU A 122 8.77 -18.37 -7.47
N VAL A 123 8.82 -19.59 -8.03
CA VAL A 123 9.58 -20.69 -7.45
C VAL A 123 11.09 -20.39 -7.48
N GLU A 124 11.61 -19.92 -8.62
CA GLU A 124 13.01 -19.49 -8.75
C GLU A 124 13.38 -18.40 -7.74
N ALA A 125 12.46 -17.47 -7.46
CA ALA A 125 12.64 -16.37 -6.52
C ALA A 125 12.30 -16.70 -5.06
N GLU A 126 12.03 -17.98 -4.72
CA GLU A 126 11.72 -18.44 -3.36
C GLU A 126 10.56 -17.68 -2.72
N ILE A 127 9.49 -17.52 -3.50
CA ILE A 127 8.22 -16.97 -3.05
C ILE A 127 7.25 -18.11 -2.76
N ASP A 128 6.63 -18.07 -1.59
CA ASP A 128 5.59 -19.02 -1.20
C ASP A 128 4.30 -18.69 -1.99
N VAL A 129 3.64 -19.71 -2.52
CA VAL A 129 2.48 -19.55 -3.42
C VAL A 129 1.22 -20.10 -2.75
N SER A 130 0.18 -19.29 -2.65
CA SER A 130 -1.12 -19.81 -2.22
C SER A 130 -1.73 -20.66 -3.32
N VAL A 131 -2.19 -21.85 -2.98
CA VAL A 131 -2.97 -22.74 -3.84
C VAL A 131 -4.42 -22.69 -3.37
N ALA A 132 -5.31 -22.26 -4.25
CA ALA A 132 -6.71 -22.01 -3.93
C ALA A 132 -7.69 -22.82 -4.81
N SER A 133 -7.16 -23.72 -5.61
CA SER A 133 -7.89 -24.59 -6.53
C SER A 133 -7.05 -25.83 -6.86
N LEU A 134 -7.69 -26.89 -7.36
CA LEU A 134 -6.99 -28.12 -7.73
C LEU A 134 -6.02 -27.90 -8.90
N TRP A 135 -6.43 -27.16 -9.94
CA TRP A 135 -5.57 -26.87 -11.10
C TRP A 135 -4.26 -26.19 -10.69
N ALA A 136 -4.29 -25.36 -9.64
CA ALA A 136 -3.12 -24.64 -9.18
C ALA A 136 -2.10 -25.56 -8.50
N VAL A 137 -2.52 -26.69 -7.90
CA VAL A 137 -1.59 -27.71 -7.38
C VAL A 137 -0.72 -28.22 -8.53
N GLU A 138 -1.34 -28.58 -9.64
CA GLU A 138 -0.67 -29.15 -10.81
C GLU A 138 0.25 -28.13 -11.50
N GLU A 139 -0.23 -26.91 -11.75
CA GLU A 139 0.59 -25.88 -12.40
C GLU A 139 1.78 -25.44 -11.53
N VAL A 140 1.61 -25.36 -10.20
CA VAL A 140 2.74 -25.06 -9.30
C VAL A 140 3.75 -26.22 -9.28
N ALA A 141 3.28 -27.48 -9.32
CA ALA A 141 4.17 -28.63 -9.40
C ALA A 141 4.97 -28.64 -10.71
N ASP A 142 4.34 -28.34 -11.84
CA ASP A 142 5.03 -28.26 -13.14
C ASP A 142 6.03 -27.10 -13.19
N ALA A 143 5.67 -25.96 -12.61
CA ALA A 143 6.59 -24.83 -12.45
C ALA A 143 7.80 -25.19 -11.59
N ALA A 144 7.60 -25.95 -10.50
CA ALA A 144 8.67 -26.42 -9.63
C ALA A 144 9.61 -27.40 -10.33
N ARG A 145 9.06 -28.36 -11.08
CA ARG A 145 9.86 -29.27 -11.93
C ARG A 145 10.67 -28.50 -12.95
N ALA A 146 10.07 -27.51 -13.62
CA ALA A 146 10.75 -26.68 -14.61
C ALA A 146 11.83 -25.77 -14.00
N ALA A 147 11.65 -25.32 -12.77
CA ALA A 147 12.63 -24.55 -12.01
C ALA A 147 13.75 -25.43 -11.42
N GLY A 148 13.56 -26.76 -11.38
CA GLY A 148 14.50 -27.70 -10.77
C GLY A 148 14.60 -27.55 -9.25
N ARG A 149 13.55 -27.03 -8.59
CA ARG A 149 13.53 -26.79 -7.15
C ARG A 149 12.11 -26.90 -6.58
N PRO A 150 11.94 -27.34 -5.33
CA PRO A 150 10.60 -27.50 -4.75
C PRO A 150 9.90 -26.16 -4.56
N ALA A 151 8.62 -26.10 -4.93
CA ALA A 151 7.76 -24.97 -4.60
C ALA A 151 7.30 -25.05 -3.13
N ARG A 152 7.12 -23.90 -2.48
CA ARG A 152 6.49 -23.82 -1.16
C ARG A 152 5.06 -23.33 -1.32
N VAL A 153 4.09 -24.09 -0.82
CA VAL A 153 2.66 -23.79 -1.04
C VAL A 153 1.86 -23.64 0.24
N HIS A 154 0.90 -22.71 0.20
CA HIS A 154 -0.11 -22.54 1.25
C HIS A 154 -1.48 -22.94 0.71
N LEU A 155 -2.13 -23.93 1.32
CA LEU A 155 -3.49 -24.31 0.95
C LEU A 155 -4.48 -23.26 1.45
N LYS A 156 -5.22 -22.64 0.55
CA LYS A 156 -6.29 -21.71 0.90
C LYS A 156 -7.61 -22.43 0.95
N ILE A 157 -8.30 -22.37 2.07
CA ILE A 157 -9.62 -22.96 2.26
C ILE A 157 -10.66 -21.84 2.20
N ASP A 158 -11.75 -22.05 1.48
CA ASP A 158 -12.91 -21.17 1.59
C ASP A 158 -13.79 -21.67 2.74
N THR A 159 -13.77 -20.95 3.86
CA THR A 159 -14.52 -21.32 5.06
C THR A 159 -15.89 -20.66 5.14
N GLY A 160 -16.29 -19.89 4.10
CA GLY A 160 -17.56 -19.18 4.06
C GLY A 160 -17.47 -17.73 3.55
N LEU A 161 -16.30 -17.29 3.06
CA LEU A 161 -16.19 -15.98 2.42
C LEU A 161 -16.76 -16.00 1.00
N GLY A 162 -16.74 -17.15 0.33
CA GLY A 162 -17.29 -17.32 -1.02
C GLY A 162 -16.52 -16.54 -2.09
N ARG A 163 -15.20 -16.39 -1.93
CA ARG A 163 -14.36 -15.56 -2.80
C ARG A 163 -13.30 -16.35 -3.55
N ASN A 164 -12.41 -17.00 -2.80
CA ASN A 164 -11.28 -17.75 -3.35
C ASN A 164 -10.83 -18.73 -2.27
N GLY A 165 -10.45 -19.94 -2.66
CA GLY A 165 -10.12 -21.03 -1.74
C GLY A 165 -10.75 -22.34 -2.20
N ILE A 166 -10.15 -23.43 -1.78
CA ILE A 166 -10.65 -24.79 -1.96
C ILE A 166 -11.84 -24.96 -1.02
N MET A 167 -12.97 -25.42 -1.56
CA MET A 167 -14.14 -25.74 -0.74
C MET A 167 -13.84 -26.97 0.14
N PRO A 168 -14.43 -27.08 1.35
CA PRO A 168 -14.12 -28.20 2.26
C PRO A 168 -14.34 -29.60 1.65
N ASP A 169 -15.31 -29.76 0.77
CA ASP A 169 -15.59 -31.01 0.04
C ASP A 169 -14.53 -31.34 -1.03
N GLN A 170 -13.82 -30.33 -1.53
CA GLN A 170 -12.73 -30.48 -2.52
C GLN A 170 -11.36 -30.67 -1.85
N LEU A 171 -11.23 -30.36 -0.56
CA LEU A 171 -9.98 -30.45 0.17
C LEU A 171 -9.32 -31.84 0.09
N PRO A 172 -10.02 -32.97 0.25
CA PRO A 172 -9.38 -34.28 0.14
C PRO A 172 -8.67 -34.52 -1.19
N ALA A 173 -9.27 -34.09 -2.31
CA ALA A 173 -8.68 -34.26 -3.63
C ALA A 173 -7.47 -33.35 -3.84
N ALA A 174 -7.56 -32.08 -3.42
CA ALA A 174 -6.44 -31.14 -3.49
C ALA A 174 -5.25 -31.57 -2.62
N LEU A 175 -5.55 -32.12 -1.44
CA LEU A 175 -4.56 -32.60 -0.50
C LEU A 175 -3.86 -33.86 -1.02
N ASP A 176 -4.59 -34.84 -1.58
CA ASP A 176 -3.99 -36.02 -2.20
C ASP A 176 -3.01 -35.63 -3.33
N ALA A 177 -3.41 -34.70 -4.20
CA ALA A 177 -2.53 -34.19 -5.25
C ALA A 177 -1.29 -33.49 -4.69
N ALA A 178 -1.45 -32.63 -3.67
CA ALA A 178 -0.36 -31.87 -3.07
C ALA A 178 0.63 -32.78 -2.33
N LEU A 179 0.14 -33.71 -1.49
CA LEU A 179 0.99 -34.63 -0.72
C LEU A 179 1.72 -35.63 -1.62
N ARG A 180 1.11 -36.03 -2.75
CA ARG A 180 1.82 -36.83 -3.76
C ARG A 180 3.00 -36.07 -4.34
N ALA A 181 2.77 -34.84 -4.79
CA ALA A 181 3.84 -33.97 -5.31
C ALA A 181 4.91 -33.67 -4.23
N GLU A 182 4.51 -33.57 -2.96
CA GLU A 182 5.45 -33.44 -1.84
C GLU A 182 6.31 -34.69 -1.65
N SER A 183 5.73 -35.89 -1.75
CA SER A 183 6.49 -37.15 -1.68
C SER A 183 7.50 -37.34 -2.82
N GLU A 184 7.25 -36.69 -3.96
CA GLU A 184 8.17 -36.63 -5.11
C GLU A 184 9.26 -35.55 -4.95
N GLY A 185 9.20 -34.73 -3.88
CA GLY A 185 10.11 -33.61 -3.66
C GLY A 185 9.85 -32.41 -4.59
N VAL A 186 8.67 -32.34 -5.21
CA VAL A 186 8.30 -31.31 -6.20
C VAL A 186 7.75 -30.06 -5.52
N LEU A 187 7.05 -30.21 -4.40
CA LEU A 187 6.59 -29.08 -3.60
C LEU A 187 6.62 -29.41 -2.11
N SER A 188 6.35 -28.43 -1.26
CA SER A 188 6.13 -28.63 0.17
C SER A 188 4.91 -27.85 0.63
N VAL A 189 4.00 -28.52 1.34
CA VAL A 189 2.78 -27.91 1.87
C VAL A 189 3.11 -27.27 3.22
N VAL A 190 3.57 -26.02 3.17
CA VAL A 190 4.13 -25.32 4.34
C VAL A 190 3.10 -24.52 5.11
N GLY A 191 1.92 -24.26 4.55
CA GLY A 191 0.88 -23.53 5.25
C GLY A 191 -0.55 -23.87 4.85
N ILE A 192 -1.47 -23.48 5.71
CA ILE A 192 -2.92 -23.55 5.47
C ILE A 192 -3.60 -22.30 6.00
N TRP A 193 -4.56 -21.76 5.24
CA TRP A 193 -5.17 -20.48 5.58
C TRP A 193 -6.56 -20.27 5.03
N SER A 194 -7.27 -19.32 5.64
CA SER A 194 -8.54 -18.79 5.15
C SER A 194 -8.66 -17.29 5.44
N HIS A 195 -9.81 -16.68 5.17
CA HIS A 195 -10.07 -15.26 5.41
C HIS A 195 -11.51 -15.02 5.87
N PHE A 196 -11.67 -14.21 6.91
CA PHE A 196 -12.97 -13.87 7.48
C PHE A 196 -13.82 -12.98 6.58
N ALA A 197 -15.15 -13.13 6.71
CA ALA A 197 -16.15 -12.23 6.15
C ALA A 197 -16.48 -11.05 7.07
N PHE A 198 -16.70 -11.32 8.37
CA PHE A 198 -17.08 -10.32 9.41
C PHE A 198 -16.01 -10.25 10.50
N ALA A 199 -14.75 -10.05 10.11
CA ALA A 199 -13.60 -10.15 11.02
C ALA A 199 -13.63 -9.16 12.19
N ASP A 200 -14.44 -8.13 12.06
CA ASP A 200 -14.71 -7.05 13.00
C ASP A 200 -15.80 -7.38 14.03
N GLU A 201 -16.49 -8.51 13.87
CA GLU A 201 -17.50 -9.01 14.80
C GLU A 201 -17.15 -10.43 15.28
N PRO A 202 -16.25 -10.59 16.28
CA PRO A 202 -15.75 -11.89 16.70
C PRO A 202 -16.82 -12.91 17.12
N GLU A 203 -17.95 -12.43 17.63
CA GLU A 203 -19.08 -13.24 18.08
C GLU A 203 -20.11 -13.50 16.98
N HIS A 204 -19.93 -12.95 15.78
CA HIS A 204 -20.87 -13.14 14.67
C HIS A 204 -20.93 -14.63 14.30
N PRO A 205 -22.13 -15.23 14.11
CA PRO A 205 -22.27 -16.65 13.81
C PRO A 205 -21.44 -17.13 12.61
N THR A 206 -21.29 -16.28 11.58
CA THR A 206 -20.40 -16.57 10.44
C THR A 206 -18.94 -16.69 10.85
N VAL A 207 -18.42 -15.83 11.76
CA VAL A 207 -17.02 -15.91 12.21
C VAL A 207 -16.79 -17.22 12.96
N LEU A 208 -17.67 -17.55 13.91
CA LEU A 208 -17.59 -18.79 14.68
C LEU A 208 -17.62 -20.02 13.75
N HIS A 209 -18.54 -20.03 12.78
CA HIS A 209 -18.60 -21.09 11.77
C HIS A 209 -17.34 -21.16 10.90
N GLN A 210 -16.80 -20.01 10.47
CA GLN A 210 -15.57 -19.98 9.69
C GLN A 210 -14.37 -20.56 10.46
N VAL A 211 -14.30 -20.36 11.78
CA VAL A 211 -13.28 -20.96 12.65
C VAL A 211 -13.47 -22.47 12.73
N GLU A 212 -14.68 -22.96 12.96
CA GLU A 212 -14.98 -24.40 13.02
C GLU A 212 -14.58 -25.12 11.72
N VAL A 213 -14.94 -24.56 10.56
CA VAL A 213 -14.60 -25.12 9.25
C VAL A 213 -13.09 -25.07 9.02
N PHE A 214 -12.41 -23.99 9.45
CA PHE A 214 -10.96 -23.88 9.33
C PHE A 214 -10.25 -24.94 10.18
N ASP A 215 -10.64 -25.10 11.44
CA ASP A 215 -10.03 -26.08 12.35
C ASP A 215 -10.26 -27.52 11.85
N GLU A 216 -11.42 -27.81 11.26
CA GLU A 216 -11.68 -29.12 10.64
C GLU A 216 -10.81 -29.36 9.39
N ALA A 217 -10.61 -28.34 8.57
CA ALA A 217 -9.70 -28.42 7.42
C ALA A 217 -8.25 -28.67 7.86
N VAL A 218 -7.80 -28.01 8.93
CA VAL A 218 -6.48 -28.24 9.53
C VAL A 218 -6.37 -29.69 10.02
N ARG A 219 -7.34 -30.18 10.81
CA ARG A 219 -7.35 -31.57 11.31
C ARG A 219 -7.33 -32.59 10.17
N THR A 220 -8.13 -32.36 9.13
CA THR A 220 -8.18 -33.21 7.93
C THR A 220 -6.81 -33.27 7.26
N ALA A 221 -6.17 -32.11 7.08
CA ALA A 221 -4.88 -32.04 6.41
C ALA A 221 -3.74 -32.69 7.21
N GLU A 222 -3.66 -32.39 8.51
CA GLU A 222 -2.67 -33.00 9.41
C GLU A 222 -2.89 -34.52 9.55
N GLY A 223 -4.14 -34.97 9.59
CA GLY A 223 -4.52 -36.38 9.63
C GLY A 223 -4.09 -37.17 8.39
N ALA A 224 -4.03 -36.53 7.22
CA ALA A 224 -3.49 -37.12 6.00
C ALA A 224 -1.95 -37.07 5.91
N GLY A 225 -1.29 -36.38 6.85
CA GLY A 225 0.18 -36.32 6.94
C GLY A 225 0.80 -34.96 6.62
N ALA A 226 0.01 -33.93 6.31
CA ALA A 226 0.55 -32.58 6.09
C ALA A 226 1.24 -32.04 7.36
N ARG A 227 2.35 -31.33 7.19
CA ARG A 227 3.14 -30.74 8.28
C ARG A 227 3.34 -29.25 8.02
N PHE A 228 2.47 -28.44 8.61
CA PHE A 228 2.49 -27.00 8.41
C PHE A 228 3.59 -26.31 9.22
N GLU A 229 4.28 -25.35 8.59
CA GLU A 229 5.07 -24.34 9.27
C GLU A 229 4.16 -23.25 9.86
N VAL A 230 3.07 -22.89 9.16
CA VAL A 230 2.14 -21.86 9.59
C VAL A 230 0.66 -22.16 9.26
N ARG A 231 -0.20 -21.96 10.25
CA ARG A 231 -1.66 -21.83 10.12
C ARG A 231 -2.02 -20.37 10.30
N HIS A 232 -2.86 -19.81 9.42
CA HIS A 232 -3.20 -18.39 9.54
C HIS A 232 -4.61 -18.04 9.08
N LEU A 233 -5.32 -17.26 9.90
CA LEU A 233 -6.70 -16.85 9.64
C LEU A 233 -6.91 -15.34 9.82
N ALA A 234 -6.35 -14.77 10.89
CA ALA A 234 -6.54 -13.36 11.25
C ALA A 234 -6.03 -12.37 10.19
N ASN A 235 -6.91 -11.44 9.81
CA ASN A 235 -6.58 -10.18 9.13
C ASN A 235 -6.42 -9.05 10.17
N SER A 236 -6.23 -7.79 9.76
CA SER A 236 -6.10 -6.65 10.68
C SER A 236 -7.16 -6.59 11.78
N ALA A 237 -8.44 -6.77 11.45
CA ALA A 237 -9.51 -6.69 12.46
C ALA A 237 -9.36 -7.81 13.50
N ALA A 238 -9.27 -9.06 13.05
CA ALA A 238 -9.12 -10.20 13.96
C ALA A 238 -7.79 -10.18 14.74
N THR A 239 -6.71 -9.61 14.18
CA THR A 239 -5.46 -9.39 14.91
C THR A 239 -5.67 -8.47 16.12
N LEU A 240 -6.47 -7.42 15.96
CA LEU A 240 -6.71 -6.44 17.01
C LEU A 240 -7.77 -6.89 18.03
N THR A 241 -8.77 -7.68 17.60
CA THR A 241 -9.97 -7.95 18.40
C THR A 241 -10.13 -9.40 18.86
N ASN A 242 -9.45 -10.36 18.23
CA ASN A 242 -9.68 -11.78 18.49
C ASN A 242 -8.35 -12.59 18.59
N PRO A 243 -7.73 -12.64 19.78
CA PRO A 243 -6.50 -13.42 20.00
C PRO A 243 -6.68 -14.94 19.80
N GLY A 244 -7.91 -15.45 19.90
CA GLY A 244 -8.20 -16.88 19.75
C GLY A 244 -7.95 -17.43 18.33
N VAL A 245 -7.81 -16.55 17.34
CA VAL A 245 -7.66 -16.93 15.91
C VAL A 245 -6.35 -16.43 15.30
N HIS A 246 -5.35 -16.15 16.14
CA HIS A 246 -4.01 -15.74 15.70
C HIS A 246 -3.21 -16.89 15.09
N TYR A 247 -3.40 -18.11 15.58
CA TYR A 247 -2.67 -19.32 15.17
C TYR A 247 -1.15 -19.08 15.15
N ASP A 248 -0.46 -19.40 14.05
CA ASP A 248 1.00 -19.26 13.96
C ASP A 248 1.44 -17.95 13.27
N LEU A 249 0.52 -17.32 12.51
CA LEU A 249 0.81 -16.17 11.68
C LEU A 249 -0.43 -15.28 11.51
N VAL A 250 -0.30 -13.99 11.81
CA VAL A 250 -1.35 -12.99 11.56
C VAL A 250 -1.05 -12.17 10.31
N ARG A 251 -2.07 -11.64 9.64
CA ARG A 251 -1.93 -10.93 8.35
C ARG A 251 -2.50 -9.50 8.38
N PRO A 252 -1.97 -8.60 9.23
CA PRO A 252 -2.40 -7.21 9.19
C PRO A 252 -2.01 -6.56 7.86
N GLY A 253 -2.97 -5.86 7.25
CA GLY A 253 -2.77 -4.99 6.10
C GLY A 253 -3.03 -3.54 6.49
N LEU A 254 -4.30 -3.14 6.56
CA LEU A 254 -4.67 -1.75 6.86
C LEU A 254 -4.05 -1.21 8.15
N ALA A 255 -4.04 -2.03 9.21
CA ALA A 255 -3.46 -1.65 10.49
C ALA A 255 -1.94 -1.38 10.45
N VAL A 256 -1.20 -1.96 9.48
CA VAL A 256 0.23 -1.64 9.27
C VAL A 256 0.42 -0.16 8.93
N TYR A 257 -0.56 0.43 8.26
CA TYR A 257 -0.57 1.83 7.82
C TYR A 257 -1.25 2.77 8.81
N GLY A 258 -1.58 2.26 10.00
CA GLY A 258 -2.09 3.09 11.09
C GLY A 258 -3.58 3.41 11.00
N LEU A 259 -4.32 2.66 10.18
CA LEU A 259 -5.75 2.87 9.97
C LEU A 259 -6.55 1.77 10.66
N SER A 260 -7.65 2.15 11.32
CA SER A 260 -8.51 1.20 12.04
C SER A 260 -9.33 0.38 11.04
N PRO A 261 -9.25 -0.96 11.07
CA PRO A 261 -10.13 -1.81 10.27
C PRO A 261 -11.54 -1.94 10.87
N VAL A 262 -11.76 -1.38 12.07
CA VAL A 262 -12.97 -1.49 12.88
C VAL A 262 -13.36 -0.12 13.45
N PRO A 263 -13.61 0.89 12.60
CA PRO A 263 -13.87 2.27 13.05
C PRO A 263 -15.06 2.38 14.02
N GLN A 264 -15.99 1.42 13.97
CA GLN A 264 -17.11 1.30 14.90
C GLN A 264 -16.71 0.85 16.32
N LEU A 265 -15.57 0.17 16.48
CA LEU A 265 -15.06 -0.32 17.76
C LEU A 265 -14.01 0.61 18.37
N GLY A 266 -13.25 1.33 17.54
CA GLY A 266 -12.19 2.21 18.03
C GLY A 266 -11.45 2.94 16.92
N THR A 267 -10.84 4.06 17.31
CA THR A 267 -9.93 4.87 16.49
C THR A 267 -8.54 4.21 16.42
N PRO A 268 -7.65 4.65 15.51
CA PRO A 268 -6.25 4.22 15.50
C PRO A 268 -5.57 4.30 16.88
N ASP A 269 -5.74 5.42 17.60
CA ASP A 269 -5.14 5.65 18.91
C ASP A 269 -5.58 4.62 19.97
N ASP A 270 -6.85 4.20 19.94
CA ASP A 270 -7.39 3.17 20.84
C ASP A 270 -6.66 1.81 20.66
N PHE A 271 -6.09 1.59 19.47
CA PHE A 271 -5.29 0.42 19.14
C PHE A 271 -3.77 0.65 19.19
N GLY A 272 -3.32 1.86 19.52
CA GLY A 272 -1.90 2.25 19.48
C GLY A 272 -1.35 2.33 18.05
N LEU A 273 -2.20 2.68 17.10
CA LEU A 273 -1.88 2.80 15.68
C LEU A 273 -1.73 4.27 15.29
N ILE A 274 -0.73 4.57 14.47
CA ILE A 274 -0.39 5.91 14.02
C ILE A 274 -0.56 5.97 12.49
N PRO A 275 -1.53 6.74 11.95
CA PRO A 275 -1.72 6.89 10.51
C PRO A 275 -0.42 7.30 9.80
N ALA A 276 -0.02 6.55 8.78
CA ALA A 276 1.28 6.74 8.13
C ALA A 276 1.27 7.72 6.95
N MET A 277 0.10 8.11 6.45
CA MET A 277 -0.03 8.97 5.26
C MET A 277 -0.69 10.31 5.61
N THR A 278 -0.05 11.40 5.19
CA THR A 278 -0.65 12.73 5.10
C THR A 278 -0.75 13.12 3.63
N LEU A 279 -1.95 13.42 3.15
CA LEU A 279 -2.20 13.95 1.81
C LEU A 279 -2.39 15.46 1.88
N GLU A 280 -1.50 16.20 1.21
CA GLU A 280 -1.51 17.66 1.19
C GLU A 280 -1.36 18.20 -0.23
N ALA A 281 -1.86 19.41 -0.45
CA ALA A 281 -1.83 20.10 -1.73
C ALA A 281 -1.65 21.61 -1.55
N GLU A 282 -1.05 22.26 -2.54
CA GLU A 282 -0.95 23.71 -2.61
C GLU A 282 -2.17 24.28 -3.33
N LEU A 283 -2.74 25.38 -2.84
CA LEU A 283 -3.82 26.07 -3.54
C LEU A 283 -3.30 26.60 -4.89
N ALA A 284 -3.90 26.16 -6.00
CA ALA A 284 -3.48 26.56 -7.34
C ALA A 284 -3.98 27.95 -7.73
N THR A 285 -5.16 28.34 -7.26
CA THR A 285 -5.74 29.66 -7.52
C THR A 285 -6.61 30.06 -6.35
N VAL A 286 -6.49 31.32 -5.94
CA VAL A 286 -7.37 31.94 -4.94
C VAL A 286 -8.00 33.18 -5.55
N LYS A 287 -9.33 33.29 -5.50
CA LYS A 287 -10.07 34.39 -6.15
C LYS A 287 -11.32 34.81 -5.40
N ARG A 288 -11.60 36.12 -5.40
CA ARG A 288 -12.86 36.68 -4.91
C ARG A 288 -13.97 36.47 -5.93
N VAL A 289 -15.16 36.11 -5.46
CA VAL A 289 -16.37 35.96 -6.28
C VAL A 289 -17.57 36.65 -5.61
N PRO A 290 -18.55 37.13 -6.39
CA PRO A 290 -19.77 37.72 -5.82
C PRO A 290 -20.66 36.66 -5.16
N GLU A 291 -21.69 37.14 -4.45
CA GLU A 291 -22.84 36.32 -4.04
C GLU A 291 -23.56 35.75 -5.27
N GLY A 292 -24.11 34.53 -5.15
CA GLY A 292 -24.84 33.87 -6.23
C GLY A 292 -23.95 33.24 -7.31
N GLN A 293 -22.64 33.17 -7.08
CA GLN A 293 -21.70 32.51 -8.00
C GLN A 293 -21.89 30.99 -7.93
N GLY A 294 -22.25 30.38 -9.06
CA GLY A 294 -22.23 28.92 -9.20
C GLY A 294 -20.80 28.37 -9.21
N VAL A 295 -20.58 27.22 -8.55
CA VAL A 295 -19.26 26.61 -8.38
C VAL A 295 -19.25 25.19 -8.94
N SER A 296 -18.23 24.89 -9.75
CA SER A 296 -17.99 23.60 -10.41
C SER A 296 -19.13 23.15 -11.35
N TYR A 297 -19.05 21.94 -11.88
CA TYR A 297 -19.99 21.41 -12.87
C TYR A 297 -21.43 21.43 -12.38
N ALA A 298 -22.34 21.89 -13.25
CA ALA A 298 -23.78 22.04 -12.99
C ALA A 298 -24.14 22.96 -11.81
N HIS A 299 -23.18 23.72 -11.28
CA HIS A 299 -23.39 24.66 -10.18
C HIS A 299 -24.15 24.04 -8.99
N ALA A 300 -23.81 22.79 -8.64
CA ALA A 300 -24.38 22.09 -7.49
C ALA A 300 -24.12 22.82 -6.15
N TYR A 301 -23.15 23.73 -6.15
CA TYR A 301 -22.89 24.69 -5.08
C TYR A 301 -23.03 26.11 -5.63
N THR A 302 -23.65 27.00 -4.86
CA THR A 302 -23.78 28.43 -5.18
C THR A 302 -23.44 29.24 -3.94
N THR A 303 -22.59 30.27 -4.09
CA THR A 303 -22.16 31.10 -2.96
C THR A 303 -23.34 31.87 -2.36
N SER A 304 -23.47 31.86 -1.03
CA SER A 304 -24.54 32.57 -0.30
C SER A 304 -24.18 34.02 0.05
N GLN A 305 -22.94 34.43 -0.21
CA GLN A 305 -22.43 35.79 -0.02
C GLN A 305 -21.19 36.00 -0.92
N ALA A 306 -20.73 37.24 -1.03
CA ALA A 306 -19.42 37.49 -1.63
C ALA A 306 -18.33 36.78 -0.81
N THR A 307 -17.50 35.98 -1.48
CA THR A 307 -16.57 35.07 -0.80
C THR A 307 -15.25 34.92 -1.57
N VAL A 308 -14.33 34.14 -1.02
CA VAL A 308 -13.08 33.74 -1.66
C VAL A 308 -13.13 32.24 -1.95
N LEU A 309 -12.84 31.85 -3.19
CA LEU A 309 -12.73 30.46 -3.59
C LEU A 309 -11.25 30.08 -3.76
N GLY A 310 -10.89 28.90 -3.26
CA GLY A 310 -9.58 28.27 -3.45
C GLY A 310 -9.69 27.02 -4.32
N VAL A 311 -8.80 26.86 -5.30
CA VAL A 311 -8.73 25.65 -6.13
C VAL A 311 -7.67 24.71 -5.58
N VAL A 312 -8.04 23.47 -5.28
CA VAL A 312 -7.13 22.39 -4.92
C VAL A 312 -6.85 21.55 -6.17
N PRO A 313 -5.59 21.43 -6.63
CA PRO A 313 -5.21 20.74 -7.87
C PRO A 313 -5.10 19.22 -7.68
N LEU A 314 -6.13 18.62 -7.09
CA LEU A 314 -6.31 17.18 -7.00
C LEU A 314 -7.74 16.84 -7.42
N GLY A 315 -7.90 15.82 -8.25
CA GLY A 315 -9.21 15.36 -8.68
C GLY A 315 -9.35 13.84 -8.66
N TYR A 316 -10.41 13.34 -9.29
CA TYR A 316 -10.69 11.91 -9.28
C TYR A 316 -9.70 11.07 -10.10
N ALA A 317 -8.92 11.67 -11.00
CA ALA A 317 -7.79 10.99 -11.65
C ALA A 317 -6.59 10.80 -10.71
N ASP A 318 -6.51 11.62 -9.65
CA ASP A 318 -5.50 11.55 -8.60
C ASP A 318 -5.92 10.66 -7.43
N GLY A 319 -7.17 10.19 -7.42
CA GLY A 319 -7.74 9.35 -6.38
C GLY A 319 -8.72 10.05 -5.44
N ILE A 320 -9.04 11.34 -5.65
CA ILE A 320 -10.06 12.03 -4.86
C ILE A 320 -11.45 11.52 -5.26
N PRO A 321 -12.23 10.89 -4.35
CA PRO A 321 -13.48 10.28 -4.74
C PRO A 321 -14.49 11.32 -5.24
N ARG A 322 -15.00 11.13 -6.46
CA ARG A 322 -16.05 12.00 -6.99
C ARG A 322 -17.32 11.99 -6.12
N HIS A 323 -17.55 10.90 -5.39
CA HIS A 323 -18.66 10.74 -4.45
C HIS A 323 -18.56 11.65 -3.22
N ALA A 324 -17.36 12.18 -2.91
CA ALA A 324 -17.15 13.21 -1.89
C ALA A 324 -17.40 14.64 -2.40
N SER A 325 -18.19 14.81 -3.47
CA SER A 325 -18.64 16.11 -3.94
C SER A 325 -19.62 16.73 -2.95
N GLY A 326 -19.50 18.04 -2.70
CA GLY A 326 -20.41 18.74 -1.79
C GLY A 326 -21.51 19.52 -2.52
N ALA A 327 -22.67 19.58 -1.90
CA ALA A 327 -23.80 20.42 -2.28
C ALA A 327 -24.43 20.97 -0.99
N LEU A 328 -23.83 22.02 -0.42
CA LEU A 328 -24.36 22.63 0.80
C LEU A 328 -25.70 23.34 0.52
N PRO A 329 -26.67 23.31 1.46
CA PRO A 329 -26.55 22.76 2.82
C PRO A 329 -26.85 21.25 2.93
N GLU A 330 -27.23 20.58 1.84
CA GLU A 330 -27.80 19.22 1.87
C GLU A 330 -26.75 18.13 2.11
N GLN A 331 -25.56 18.28 1.53
CA GLN A 331 -24.48 17.29 1.62
C GLN A 331 -23.12 18.00 1.77
N PRO A 332 -22.45 17.89 2.92
CA PRO A 332 -21.05 18.31 3.02
C PRO A 332 -20.19 17.43 2.11
N GLY A 333 -19.25 18.05 1.38
CA GLY A 333 -18.27 17.33 0.56
C GLY A 333 -17.13 16.75 1.39
N GLY A 334 -16.06 16.28 0.74
CA GLY A 334 -14.85 15.84 1.45
C GLY A 334 -14.25 16.96 2.32
N PRO A 335 -13.85 16.68 3.56
CA PRO A 335 -13.28 17.70 4.44
C PRO A 335 -11.81 18.00 4.12
N VAL A 336 -11.41 19.26 4.28
CA VAL A 336 -10.05 19.73 4.06
C VAL A 336 -9.69 20.73 5.15
N LEU A 337 -8.54 20.56 5.78
CA LEU A 337 -7.99 21.52 6.71
C LEU A 337 -7.24 22.61 5.93
N VAL A 338 -7.63 23.86 6.18
CA VAL A 338 -7.03 25.06 5.60
C VAL A 338 -6.46 25.94 6.71
N GLY A 339 -5.17 26.26 6.62
CA GLY A 339 -4.45 26.99 7.67
C GLY A 339 -4.13 26.13 8.90
N GLY A 340 -3.16 26.59 9.69
CA GLY A 340 -2.64 25.91 10.88
C GLY A 340 -1.73 24.71 10.55
N PRO A 341 -0.58 24.55 11.21
CA PRO A 341 0.18 23.31 11.10
C PRO A 341 -0.62 22.15 11.71
N VAL A 342 -0.64 21.01 11.03
CA VAL A 342 -0.97 19.74 11.68
C VAL A 342 0.29 19.32 12.42
N ASP A 343 0.23 19.23 13.75
CA ASP A 343 1.36 18.68 14.48
C ASP A 343 1.53 17.17 14.17
N GLU A 344 2.62 16.57 14.62
CA GLU A 344 2.92 15.16 14.32
C GLU A 344 1.85 14.18 14.87
N ALA A 345 1.02 14.62 15.82
CA ALA A 345 -0.07 13.84 16.41
C ALA A 345 -1.44 14.14 15.76
N GLY A 346 -1.50 14.99 14.73
CA GLY A 346 -2.77 15.35 14.10
C GLY A 346 -3.56 16.43 14.86
N GLY A 347 -2.92 17.10 15.82
CA GLY A 347 -3.47 18.22 16.55
C GLY A 347 -3.56 19.46 15.66
N ILE A 348 -4.66 20.21 15.83
CA ILE A 348 -4.83 21.54 15.24
C ILE A 348 -4.61 22.54 16.37
N ASP A 349 -3.71 23.51 16.18
CA ASP A 349 -3.42 24.57 17.17
C ASP A 349 -4.57 25.60 17.34
N GLY A 350 -5.73 25.32 16.74
CA GLY A 350 -6.91 26.19 16.72
C GLY A 350 -6.86 27.31 15.70
N THR A 351 -5.78 27.44 14.91
CA THR A 351 -5.68 28.45 13.84
C THR A 351 -6.18 27.95 12.49
N GLY A 352 -6.28 26.63 12.32
CA GLY A 352 -6.81 25.98 11.12
C GLY A 352 -8.34 25.91 11.07
N ARG A 353 -8.87 25.85 9.85
CA ARG A 353 -10.31 25.74 9.57
C ARG A 353 -10.59 24.50 8.74
N VAL A 354 -11.53 23.67 9.18
CA VAL A 354 -12.02 22.56 8.36
C VAL A 354 -13.10 23.10 7.42
N LEU A 355 -12.79 23.10 6.14
CA LEU A 355 -13.70 23.41 5.04
C LEU A 355 -14.07 22.12 4.32
N HIS A 356 -15.06 22.19 3.44
CA HIS A 356 -15.51 21.02 2.68
C HIS A 356 -15.50 21.34 1.18
N VAL A 357 -15.37 20.31 0.34
CA VAL A 357 -15.47 20.46 -1.11
C VAL A 357 -16.76 21.23 -1.48
N ALA A 358 -16.60 22.34 -2.18
CA ALA A 358 -17.68 23.20 -2.67
C ALA A 358 -18.02 22.83 -4.12
N GLY A 359 -19.09 22.06 -4.30
CA GLY A 359 -19.52 21.58 -5.62
C GLY A 359 -18.91 20.23 -5.98
N ARG A 360 -18.83 19.95 -7.28
CA ARG A 360 -18.34 18.67 -7.79
C ARG A 360 -16.81 18.59 -7.79
N VAL A 361 -16.28 17.45 -7.38
CA VAL A 361 -14.90 17.05 -7.66
C VAL A 361 -14.76 16.77 -9.16
N CYS A 362 -13.78 17.42 -9.79
CA CYS A 362 -13.46 17.26 -11.22
C CYS A 362 -12.31 16.25 -11.41
N MET A 363 -11.91 16.02 -12.66
CA MET A 363 -10.86 15.03 -12.98
C MET A 363 -9.54 15.34 -12.30
N ASP A 364 -9.14 16.61 -12.26
CA ASP A 364 -7.81 17.02 -11.79
C ASP A 364 -7.84 18.13 -10.72
N GLN A 365 -9.04 18.54 -10.26
CA GLN A 365 -9.17 19.60 -9.25
C GLN A 365 -10.54 19.60 -8.55
N PHE A 366 -10.61 20.27 -7.39
CA PHE A 366 -11.87 20.68 -6.77
C PHE A 366 -11.75 22.08 -6.15
N VAL A 367 -12.87 22.62 -5.66
CA VAL A 367 -12.94 23.98 -5.12
C VAL A 367 -13.30 23.93 -3.64
N LEU A 368 -12.72 24.84 -2.87
CA LEU A 368 -13.11 25.17 -1.50
C LEU A 368 -13.70 26.59 -1.49
N ASP A 369 -14.77 26.80 -0.72
CA ASP A 369 -15.19 28.14 -0.31
C ASP A 369 -14.44 28.51 0.98
N LEU A 370 -13.45 29.39 0.84
CA LEU A 370 -12.55 29.81 1.93
C LEU A 370 -13.20 30.86 2.85
N GLY A 371 -14.31 31.46 2.44
CA GLY A 371 -15.05 32.47 3.19
C GLY A 371 -14.68 33.92 2.83
N PRO A 372 -15.52 34.89 3.24
CA PRO A 372 -15.41 36.31 2.86
C PRO A 372 -14.13 37.02 3.33
N TYR A 373 -13.57 36.56 4.45
CA TYR A 373 -12.39 37.11 5.11
C TYR A 373 -11.15 36.23 4.98
N ALA A 374 -11.17 35.27 4.04
CA ALA A 374 -10.01 34.46 3.72
C ALA A 374 -8.80 35.34 3.34
N ALA A 375 -7.64 34.96 3.85
CA ALA A 375 -6.35 35.61 3.58
C ALA A 375 -5.38 34.68 2.85
N GLU A 376 -5.82 33.46 2.57
CA GLU A 376 -5.09 32.44 1.84
C GLU A 376 -4.69 32.91 0.44
N GLN A 377 -3.56 32.41 -0.03
CA GLN A 377 -2.95 32.72 -1.30
C GLN A 377 -2.67 31.44 -2.09
N ALA A 378 -2.43 31.60 -3.39
CA ALA A 378 -1.93 30.47 -4.17
C ALA A 378 -0.55 30.05 -3.64
N GLY A 379 -0.32 28.74 -3.53
CA GLY A 379 0.85 28.15 -2.86
C GLY A 379 0.64 27.81 -1.40
N ASP A 380 -0.40 28.33 -0.73
CA ASP A 380 -0.70 27.92 0.65
C ASP A 380 -1.11 26.44 0.69
N VAL A 381 -0.58 25.71 1.67
CA VAL A 381 -0.81 24.27 1.82
C VAL A 381 -2.15 24.01 2.52
N VAL A 382 -2.89 23.05 1.98
CA VAL A 382 -4.09 22.47 2.59
C VAL A 382 -3.89 20.98 2.81
N THR A 383 -4.40 20.46 3.93
CA THR A 383 -4.32 19.03 4.27
C THR A 383 -5.66 18.38 4.01
N LEU A 384 -5.69 17.40 3.11
CA LEU A 384 -6.91 16.65 2.81
C LEU A 384 -7.17 15.65 3.92
N PHE A 385 -6.18 14.84 4.29
CA PHE A 385 -6.24 13.96 5.45
C PHE A 385 -4.85 13.64 5.98
N GLY A 386 -4.76 13.26 7.25
CA GLY A 386 -3.51 12.83 7.89
C GLY A 386 -3.74 12.11 9.22
N PRO A 387 -2.70 12.04 10.07
CA PRO A 387 -2.84 11.68 11.47
C PRO A 387 -3.85 12.58 12.20
N GLY A 388 -4.53 12.04 13.21
CA GLY A 388 -5.41 12.81 14.09
C GLY A 388 -6.64 12.03 14.56
N ALA A 389 -7.34 12.62 15.54
CA ALA A 389 -8.51 12.00 16.16
C ALA A 389 -9.78 12.01 15.27
N GLY A 390 -9.73 12.66 14.10
CA GLY A 390 -10.86 12.81 13.17
C GLY A 390 -11.86 13.89 13.57
N LEU A 391 -12.73 14.26 12.62
CA LEU A 391 -13.67 15.38 12.79
C LEU A 391 -14.69 15.15 13.90
N ALA A 392 -15.14 13.91 14.06
CA ALA A 392 -16.09 13.53 15.11
C ALA A 392 -15.56 13.81 16.54
N ARG A 393 -14.24 13.96 16.69
CA ARG A 393 -13.56 14.28 17.95
C ARG A 393 -12.91 15.66 17.95
N GLY A 394 -13.21 16.50 16.95
CA GLY A 394 -12.66 17.84 16.81
C GLY A 394 -11.20 17.91 16.36
N GLY A 395 -10.67 16.81 15.81
CA GLY A 395 -9.31 16.74 15.26
C GLY A 395 -9.24 17.12 13.77
N ALA A 396 -8.05 16.98 13.18
CA ALA A 396 -7.85 17.16 11.74
C ALA A 396 -8.59 16.09 10.92
N PRO A 397 -8.91 16.36 9.63
CA PRO A 397 -9.47 15.37 8.74
C PRO A 397 -8.61 14.10 8.62
N THR A 398 -9.26 12.95 8.64
CA THR A 398 -8.62 11.64 8.49
C THR A 398 -9.08 10.93 7.21
N ALA A 399 -8.40 9.84 6.85
CA ALA A 399 -8.85 8.99 5.75
C ALA A 399 -10.25 8.39 6.02
N GLU A 400 -10.62 8.21 7.28
CA GLU A 400 -11.97 7.76 7.66
C GLU A 400 -13.03 8.85 7.44
N ASP A 401 -12.71 10.12 7.76
CA ASP A 401 -13.64 11.23 7.47
C ASP A 401 -13.90 11.37 5.96
N TRP A 402 -12.88 11.16 5.13
CA TRP A 402 -13.04 11.10 3.67
C TRP A 402 -13.83 9.88 3.20
N ALA A 403 -13.63 8.73 3.84
CA ALA A 403 -14.37 7.52 3.55
C ALA A 403 -15.87 7.72 3.80
N LEU A 404 -16.23 8.32 4.94
CA LEU A 404 -17.60 8.68 5.28
C LEU A 404 -18.19 9.66 4.27
N ALA A 405 -17.46 10.72 3.91
CA ALA A 405 -17.92 11.70 2.92
C ALA A 405 -18.15 11.08 1.53
N ALA A 406 -17.39 10.04 1.17
CA ALA A 406 -17.50 9.33 -0.10
C ALA A 406 -18.45 8.12 -0.07
N GLY A 407 -18.97 7.73 1.10
CA GLY A 407 -19.79 6.52 1.26
C GLY A 407 -19.00 5.22 1.04
N THR A 408 -17.74 5.17 1.51
CA THR A 408 -16.85 4.01 1.41
C THR A 408 -16.06 3.79 2.71
N ILE A 409 -14.93 3.08 2.63
CA ILE A 409 -14.02 2.72 3.72
C ILE A 409 -12.63 3.32 3.49
N SER A 410 -11.89 3.60 4.57
CA SER A 410 -10.54 4.17 4.52
C SER A 410 -9.51 3.35 3.73
N TYR A 411 -9.75 2.05 3.57
CA TYR A 411 -9.02 1.18 2.63
C TYR A 411 -9.02 1.75 1.20
N GLU A 412 -10.19 2.16 0.71
CA GLU A 412 -10.34 2.64 -0.66
C GLU A 412 -9.67 4.00 -0.82
N ILE A 413 -9.80 4.88 0.18
CA ILE A 413 -9.26 6.25 0.16
C ILE A 413 -7.75 6.25 -0.07
N THR A 414 -7.00 5.46 0.70
CA THR A 414 -5.54 5.40 0.57
C THR A 414 -5.08 4.60 -0.64
N THR A 415 -5.73 3.45 -0.91
CA THR A 415 -5.33 2.56 -2.00
C THR A 415 -5.55 3.16 -3.40
N ARG A 416 -6.56 4.04 -3.56
CA ARG A 416 -6.88 4.64 -4.87
C ARG A 416 -6.07 5.89 -5.21
N LEU A 417 -5.17 6.33 -4.33
CA LEU A 417 -4.33 7.49 -4.60
C LEU A 417 -3.46 7.22 -5.84
N GLY A 418 -3.68 7.99 -6.91
CA GLY A 418 -3.12 7.76 -8.23
C GLY A 418 -1.61 7.98 -8.28
N ALA A 419 -0.95 7.36 -9.27
CA ALA A 419 0.51 7.42 -9.44
C ALA A 419 1.05 8.83 -9.79
N ARG A 420 0.18 9.77 -10.18
CA ARG A 420 0.55 11.17 -10.42
C ARG A 420 0.93 11.90 -9.13
N VAL A 421 0.35 11.50 -8.00
CA VAL A 421 0.63 12.11 -6.70
C VAL A 421 1.95 11.53 -6.17
N PRO A 422 3.02 12.35 -6.06
CA PRO A 422 4.31 11.86 -5.57
C PRO A 422 4.19 11.42 -4.10
N ARG A 423 4.83 10.29 -3.78
CA ARG A 423 5.05 9.86 -2.40
C ARG A 423 6.38 10.41 -1.91
N VAL A 424 6.35 11.08 -0.76
CA VAL A 424 7.54 11.61 -0.09
C VAL A 424 7.71 10.86 1.22
N TYR A 425 8.87 10.22 1.41
CA TYR A 425 9.11 9.37 2.59
C TYR A 425 9.89 10.12 3.66
N ARG A 426 9.47 10.00 4.92
CA ARG A 426 10.21 10.50 6.09
C ARG A 426 10.45 9.39 7.11
N GLY A 427 11.42 9.58 8.01
CA GLY A 427 11.71 8.65 9.10
C GLY A 427 12.53 7.40 8.72
N GLY A 428 13.16 7.38 7.54
CA GLY A 428 13.93 6.25 7.00
C GLY A 428 15.32 5.98 7.61
N GLY A 429 15.58 6.42 8.85
CA GLY A 429 16.87 6.28 9.48
C GLY A 429 17.20 4.84 9.91
N ALA A 430 17.99 4.15 9.08
CA ALA A 430 19.02 3.23 9.56
C ALA A 430 20.36 3.77 9.06
N SER A 431 21.09 4.48 9.91
CA SER A 431 22.45 4.90 9.65
C SER A 431 23.38 3.68 9.62
N GLY A 432 23.57 3.09 8.45
CA GLY A 432 24.72 2.24 8.15
C GLY A 432 25.97 3.10 7.89
N PRO A 433 27.19 2.60 8.17
CA PRO A 433 28.38 3.42 8.21
C PRO A 433 28.68 4.00 6.82
N THR A 434 28.71 5.33 6.74
CA THR A 434 29.32 6.04 5.63
C THR A 434 30.80 5.63 5.56
N ALA A 435 31.13 4.78 4.58
CA ALA A 435 32.52 4.58 4.20
C ALA A 435 33.05 5.93 3.69
N GLU A 436 33.98 6.52 4.43
CA GLU A 436 34.71 7.71 3.98
C GLU A 436 35.36 7.44 2.60
N PRO A 437 35.32 8.40 1.68
CA PRO A 437 36.07 8.30 0.44
C PRO A 437 37.55 8.48 0.77
N THR A 438 38.30 7.39 0.79
CA THR A 438 39.76 7.44 0.87
C THR A 438 40.31 8.09 -0.40
N THR A 439 41.02 9.18 -0.19
CA THR A 439 41.71 9.96 -1.20
C THR A 439 42.96 9.23 -1.70
N GLY A 440 43.07 9.13 -3.03
CA GLY A 440 44.30 9.17 -3.82
C GLY A 440 45.52 8.40 -3.32
N GLY A 441 45.69 7.17 -3.81
CA GLY A 441 46.96 6.45 -3.85
C GLY A 441 47.40 6.25 -5.30
N ASP A 442 48.47 6.95 -5.68
CA ASP A 442 49.20 6.85 -6.93
C ASP A 442 49.81 5.44 -7.12
N ALA A 443 49.54 4.77 -8.25
CA ALA A 443 50.26 3.58 -8.69
C ALA A 443 50.09 3.31 -10.20
N THR A 444 51.03 3.87 -10.96
CA THR A 444 51.73 3.32 -12.14
C THR A 444 51.18 2.09 -12.90
N LEU A 445 51.17 2.29 -14.22
CA LEU A 445 50.91 1.40 -15.35
C LEU A 445 51.76 0.11 -15.39
N GLY A 446 51.15 -0.99 -15.87
CA GLY A 446 51.90 -2.10 -16.47
C GLY A 446 51.08 -3.37 -16.75
N GLY A 447 50.72 -3.62 -18.02
CA GLY A 447 50.39 -4.98 -18.50
C GLY A 447 49.40 -5.02 -19.68
N PRO A 448 49.64 -5.84 -20.75
CA PRO A 448 49.11 -5.58 -22.09
C PRO A 448 47.89 -6.42 -22.50
N ALA A 449 47.22 -5.94 -23.54
CA ALA A 449 46.10 -6.57 -24.26
C ALA A 449 46.49 -7.87 -25.01
N PRO A 450 45.47 -8.69 -25.35
CA PRO A 450 45.25 -9.06 -26.76
C PRO A 450 43.74 -8.98 -27.10
N ALA A 451 43.28 -8.42 -28.22
CA ALA A 451 43.40 -8.76 -29.64
C ALA A 451 41.99 -9.03 -30.18
N ARG A 452 41.56 -8.18 -31.13
CA ARG A 452 40.35 -8.35 -31.94
C ARG A 452 40.53 -9.48 -32.95
N ALA A 453 39.44 -10.16 -33.27
CA ALA A 453 39.29 -10.87 -34.54
C ALA A 453 37.93 -10.51 -35.15
N ASP A 454 38.00 -9.89 -36.32
CA ASP A 454 36.92 -9.67 -37.27
C ASP A 454 36.35 -11.00 -37.79
N ARG A 455 35.05 -11.01 -38.11
CA ARG A 455 34.59 -11.58 -39.38
C ARG A 455 33.29 -10.94 -39.84
N ALA A 456 33.34 -10.51 -41.09
CA ALA A 456 32.28 -9.86 -41.85
C ALA A 456 31.37 -10.89 -42.54
N GLN A 457 30.12 -10.45 -42.73
CA GLN A 457 29.24 -10.59 -43.91
C GLN A 457 28.94 -11.98 -44.49
N ASP A 458 27.65 -12.30 -44.60
CA ASP A 458 27.04 -12.45 -45.93
C ASP A 458 25.55 -12.09 -45.93
N HIS A 459 25.14 -11.46 -47.04
CA HIS A 459 23.80 -11.02 -47.38
C HIS A 459 22.98 -12.17 -47.98
N THR A 460 21.66 -12.13 -47.83
CA THR A 460 20.76 -12.32 -49.00
C THR A 460 19.37 -11.75 -48.72
N LEU A 461 18.95 -10.90 -49.65
CA LEU A 461 17.63 -10.27 -49.75
C LEU A 461 16.53 -11.31 -50.01
N ARG A 462 15.32 -11.04 -49.51
CA ARG A 462 14.12 -11.04 -50.36
C ARG A 462 13.02 -10.14 -49.81
N ASP A 463 12.70 -9.20 -50.69
CA ASP A 463 11.67 -8.18 -50.72
C ASP A 463 10.26 -8.77 -50.82
N ARG A 464 9.27 -8.12 -50.18
CA ARG A 464 7.96 -7.75 -50.77
C ARG A 464 7.02 -7.07 -49.75
N THR A 465 6.96 -5.73 -49.86
CA THR A 465 5.78 -4.87 -50.12
C THR A 465 4.45 -4.96 -49.33
N HIS A 466 4.06 -3.79 -48.81
CA HIS A 466 2.71 -3.16 -48.71
C HIS A 466 1.70 -3.80 -47.73
N ASP A 467 0.85 -3.10 -46.98
CA ASP A 467 0.41 -1.70 -46.96
C ASP A 467 -0.22 -1.37 -45.58
N ASP A 468 -0.42 -0.07 -45.36
CA ASP A 468 -1.01 0.65 -44.23
C ASP A 468 -2.34 0.10 -43.64
N GLN A 469 -2.60 0.34 -42.35
CA GLN A 469 -3.64 1.28 -41.91
C GLN A 469 -3.83 1.40 -40.37
N GLU A 470 -3.93 2.68 -39.98
CA GLU A 470 -4.47 3.36 -38.81
C GLU A 470 -5.45 2.61 -37.88
N TRP A 471 -5.30 2.83 -36.56
CA TRP A 471 -6.41 2.79 -35.60
C TRP A 471 -6.28 3.92 -34.57
N LEU A 472 -7.26 4.83 -34.60
CA LEU A 472 -7.65 5.77 -33.55
C LEU A 472 -9.16 5.62 -33.34
N SER A 473 -9.56 5.17 -32.15
CA SER A 473 -10.85 5.47 -31.50
C SER A 473 -10.84 4.95 -30.07
#